data_AF-A0A9D3TDA7-F1
#
_entry.id   AF-A0A9D3TDA7-F1
#
_cell.length_a   1.000
_cell.length_b   1.000
_cell.length_c   1.000
_cell.angle_alpha   90.00
_cell.angle_beta   90.00
_cell.angle_gamma   90.00
#
_symmetry.space_group_name_H-M   'P 1'
#
loop_
_entity.id
_entity.type
_entity.pdbx_description
1 polymer ?
#
loop_
_entity_poly.entity_id
_entity_poly.type
_entity_poly.pdbx_seq_one_letter_code
_entity_poly.pdbx_strand_id
1 'polypeptide(L)'
;MLSDPSGSPFSLHCTRRLPLSQIEAARSLSLSVSVCLISTRASRRSLRVEGSALPAPSSTFTASQFCIHSLWIGVSNTVEGDPGTHLGKRKGARHRLVWYRSVSVLKGEPLKDACRTAWPWILLNCSCPRGGRMAHGIPPQGKVTISVDEYSSNPTQAFTHYNINQSRFQPPHVHMVDPIPYDTPKPAGHTRFVCVSDTHSRTDGIQMPYGDVLLHMGDFTELGLPSEVKKFNDWLGSLPYEFKVVIAGNHELTFDKDFMAELVKQDYYRFPSVSKLKPEDFDNVQSLLTNCVYLQDSDVTVKGFRIYGTPWTPWFNGWGFNLPRGQSLLDKWNQVPEGIDILMTHGPPLGFRDWVPKELQRVGCVELLNTVQRRVRPKLHAFGGIHEGYGIMTDGYTTYINASTCTDN
;
A
#
# COMPACT_ATOMS: atom_id res chain seq x y z
N MET A 1 38.72 57.54 -23.71
CA MET A 1 39.32 56.86 -22.55
C MET A 1 38.78 55.44 -22.59
N LEU A 2 39.35 54.51 -23.36
CA LEU A 2 40.54 53.68 -23.05
C LEU A 2 40.46 53.13 -21.61
N SER A 3 40.53 51.84 -21.29
CA SER A 3 40.70 50.56 -22.00
C SER A 3 40.88 49.51 -20.89
N ASP A 4 40.32 48.31 -21.03
CA ASP A 4 40.80 47.07 -20.37
C ASP A 4 42.28 46.81 -20.80
N PRO A 5 43.18 46.04 -20.11
CA PRO A 5 42.94 44.62 -19.78
C PRO A 5 43.79 43.96 -18.64
N SER A 6 43.50 42.66 -18.42
CA SER A 6 44.44 41.53 -18.20
C SER A 6 44.91 41.12 -16.78
N GLY A 7 44.84 39.80 -16.51
CA GLY A 7 45.82 39.12 -15.64
C GLY A 7 45.35 37.95 -14.76
N SER A 8 45.00 36.78 -15.34
CA SER A 8 45.31 35.46 -14.73
C SER A 8 46.74 35.04 -15.17
N PRO A 9 47.46 34.01 -14.64
CA PRO A 9 47.01 32.84 -13.87
C PRO A 9 47.99 32.35 -12.75
N PHE A 10 47.61 31.34 -11.95
CA PHE A 10 48.56 30.30 -11.48
C PHE A 10 47.82 29.00 -11.15
N SER A 11 48.19 27.94 -11.86
CA SER A 11 47.83 26.55 -11.58
C SER A 11 48.87 25.90 -10.68
N LEU A 12 48.46 25.01 -9.79
CA LEU A 12 49.32 23.95 -9.27
C LEU A 12 48.57 22.63 -9.34
N HIS A 13 48.98 21.80 -10.30
CA HIS A 13 48.75 20.37 -10.34
C HIS A 13 49.41 19.71 -9.12
N CYS A 14 48.72 18.76 -8.51
CA CYS A 14 49.38 17.63 -7.86
C CYS A 14 48.70 16.34 -8.31
N THR A 15 49.34 15.70 -9.28
CA THR A 15 49.12 14.32 -9.70
C THR A 15 49.81 13.39 -8.70
N ARG A 16 49.09 12.42 -8.15
CA ARG A 16 49.70 11.14 -7.73
C ARG A 16 48.83 9.97 -8.20
N ARG A 17 49.35 9.30 -9.22
CA ARG A 17 49.04 7.91 -9.61
C ARG A 17 49.62 6.98 -8.56
N LEU A 18 48.92 5.87 -8.28
CA LEU A 18 49.46 4.58 -7.81
C LEU A 18 48.41 3.48 -8.13
N PRO A 19 48.79 2.19 -8.28
CA PRO A 19 48.95 1.56 -9.59
C PRO A 19 47.94 0.45 -9.93
N LEU A 20 47.81 0.21 -11.25
CA LEU A 20 47.22 -0.98 -11.85
C LEU A 20 48.12 -2.19 -11.61
N SER A 21 47.73 -3.05 -10.68
CA SER A 21 48.14 -4.46 -10.66
C SER A 21 47.03 -5.27 -9.98
N GLN A 22 46.63 -6.38 -10.61
CA GLN A 22 45.53 -7.31 -10.28
C GLN A 22 44.31 -7.20 -11.22
N ILE A 23 44.59 -7.23 -12.53
CA ILE A 23 43.67 -7.80 -13.53
C ILE A 23 44.21 -9.19 -13.82
N GLU A 24 43.62 -10.23 -13.22
CA GLU A 24 43.67 -11.62 -13.71
C GLU A 24 42.80 -12.51 -12.82
N ALA A 25 41.61 -12.86 -13.33
CA ALA A 25 40.90 -14.15 -13.15
C ALA A 25 39.45 -14.03 -13.63
N ALA A 26 39.23 -13.59 -14.86
CA ALA A 26 37.99 -13.84 -15.57
C ALA A 26 38.20 -15.08 -16.44
N ARG A 27 38.06 -16.27 -15.84
CA ARG A 27 37.83 -17.55 -16.54
C ARG A 27 37.34 -18.60 -15.54
N SER A 28 36.29 -19.29 -15.96
CA SER A 28 35.63 -20.46 -15.34
C SER A 28 34.93 -20.25 -13.98
N LEU A 29 33.61 -20.09 -14.03
CA LEU A 29 32.69 -20.90 -13.23
C LEU A 29 31.35 -20.96 -13.97
N SER A 30 31.16 -22.09 -14.63
CA SER A 30 29.94 -22.55 -15.28
C SER A 30 28.79 -22.61 -14.28
N LEU A 31 27.74 -21.81 -14.47
CA LEU A 31 26.44 -22.11 -13.86
C LEU A 31 25.84 -23.33 -14.58
N SER A 32 25.80 -24.45 -13.87
CA SER A 32 24.99 -25.61 -14.26
C SER A 32 23.52 -25.28 -14.00
N VAL A 33 22.78 -24.92 -15.06
CA VAL A 33 21.32 -24.89 -15.02
C VAL A 33 20.83 -26.31 -15.29
N SER A 34 20.34 -26.98 -14.25
CA SER A 34 19.62 -28.25 -14.42
C SER A 34 18.25 -27.96 -15.02
N VAL A 35 18.10 -28.18 -16.33
CA VAL A 35 16.80 -28.22 -17.01
C VAL A 35 16.32 -29.65 -16.98
N CYS A 36 15.29 -29.93 -16.18
CA CYS A 36 14.58 -31.21 -16.20
C CYS A 36 13.63 -31.24 -17.41
N LEU A 37 14.07 -31.87 -18.50
CA LEU A 37 13.23 -32.14 -19.67
C LEU A 37 12.38 -33.39 -19.41
N ILE A 38 11.08 -33.20 -19.12
CA ILE A 38 10.10 -34.28 -19.18
C ILE A 38 9.70 -34.47 -20.66
N SER A 39 10.20 -35.54 -21.25
CA SER A 39 9.78 -36.03 -22.57
C SER A 39 8.43 -36.72 -22.46
N THR A 40 7.39 -36.21 -23.15
CA THR A 40 6.17 -36.98 -23.42
C THR A 40 6.22 -37.51 -24.84
N ARG A 41 6.47 -38.82 -24.95
CA ARG A 41 6.43 -39.59 -26.19
C ARG A 41 4.97 -39.95 -26.47
N ALA A 42 4.32 -39.28 -27.42
CA ALA A 42 3.03 -39.69 -27.94
C ALA A 42 3.20 -40.91 -28.86
N SER A 43 2.72 -42.08 -28.43
CA SER A 43 2.58 -43.26 -29.28
C SER A 43 1.14 -43.37 -29.77
N ARG A 44 0.95 -43.25 -31.09
CA ARG A 44 -0.28 -43.65 -31.78
C ARG A 44 -0.35 -45.17 -31.81
N ARG A 45 -1.43 -45.76 -31.27
CA ARG A 45 -1.96 -47.05 -31.76
C ARG A 45 -3.48 -47.11 -31.54
N SER A 46 -4.18 -47.15 -32.66
CA SER A 46 -5.58 -47.57 -32.81
C SER A 46 -5.76 -49.01 -32.37
N LEU A 47 -6.88 -49.35 -31.71
CA LEU A 47 -7.60 -50.62 -31.93
C LEU A 47 -8.97 -50.66 -31.20
N ARG A 48 -9.99 -50.93 -32.04
CA ARG A 48 -11.30 -51.57 -31.86
C ARG A 48 -12.20 -51.31 -30.63
N VAL A 49 -13.43 -50.97 -31.01
CA VAL A 49 -14.69 -51.06 -30.27
C VAL A 49 -15.18 -52.52 -30.25
N GLU A 50 -15.69 -52.99 -29.12
CA GLU A 50 -16.78 -53.97 -29.00
C GLU A 50 -17.42 -53.81 -27.61
N GLY A 51 -18.76 -53.83 -27.56
CA GLY A 51 -19.55 -53.45 -26.38
C GLY A 51 -20.15 -54.61 -25.59
N SER A 52 -20.70 -54.28 -24.41
CA SER A 52 -21.84 -54.94 -23.75
C SER A 52 -22.18 -54.22 -22.44
N ALA A 53 -23.41 -54.43 -21.96
CA ALA A 53 -24.23 -53.54 -21.13
C ALA A 53 -24.07 -53.65 -19.60
N LEU A 54 -24.27 -52.51 -18.90
CA LEU A 54 -24.90 -52.21 -17.57
C LEU A 54 -24.60 -53.07 -16.31
N PRO A 55 -24.84 -52.60 -15.05
CA PRO A 55 -25.26 -51.26 -14.56
C PRO A 55 -24.32 -50.65 -13.47
N ALA A 56 -24.58 -49.38 -13.13
CA ALA A 56 -23.94 -48.61 -12.05
C ALA A 56 -24.19 -49.19 -10.64
N PRO A 57 -23.36 -48.80 -9.64
CA PRO A 57 -23.86 -47.79 -8.71
C PRO A 57 -22.82 -46.77 -8.18
N SER A 58 -23.33 -45.55 -7.97
CA SER A 58 -23.02 -44.55 -6.93
C SER A 58 -21.61 -44.47 -6.32
N SER A 59 -20.88 -43.40 -6.65
CA SER A 59 -20.35 -42.46 -5.64
C SER A 59 -19.75 -41.25 -6.34
N THR A 60 -20.32 -40.08 -6.05
CA THR A 60 -19.88 -38.75 -6.43
C THR A 60 -18.48 -38.45 -5.88
N PHE A 61 -17.48 -38.32 -6.75
CA PHE A 61 -16.23 -37.61 -6.45
C PHE A 61 -16.32 -36.18 -6.95
N THR A 62 -16.10 -35.24 -6.03
CA THR A 62 -16.06 -33.80 -6.23
C THR A 62 -14.92 -33.39 -7.17
N ALA A 63 -15.23 -32.51 -8.11
CA ALA A 63 -14.28 -31.93 -9.04
C ALA A 63 -13.22 -31.08 -8.30
N SER A 64 -11.96 -31.50 -8.38
CA SER A 64 -10.80 -30.67 -8.09
C SER A 64 -10.66 -29.60 -9.16
N GLN A 65 -10.79 -28.34 -8.78
CA GLN A 65 -10.58 -27.19 -9.65
C GLN A 65 -9.07 -27.10 -9.99
N PHE A 66 -8.74 -27.29 -11.27
CA PHE A 66 -7.39 -27.11 -11.80
C PHE A 66 -7.01 -25.63 -11.82
N CYS A 67 -5.88 -25.28 -11.20
CA CYS A 67 -5.20 -24.00 -11.42
C CYS A 67 -4.72 -23.91 -12.87
N ILE A 68 -5.24 -22.94 -13.62
CA ILE A 68 -4.67 -22.55 -14.92
C ILE A 68 -3.42 -21.70 -14.62
N HIS A 69 -2.24 -22.29 -14.80
CA HIS A 69 -1.01 -21.52 -14.97
C HIS A 69 -0.98 -20.99 -16.40
N SER A 70 -0.95 -19.67 -16.56
CA SER A 70 -0.71 -19.02 -17.85
C SER A 70 0.77 -19.17 -18.23
N LEU A 71 1.06 -20.11 -19.13
CA LEU A 71 2.37 -20.25 -19.76
C LEU A 71 2.41 -19.35 -21.01
N TRP A 72 3.32 -18.37 -21.03
CA TRP A 72 3.57 -17.56 -22.22
C TRP A 72 4.54 -18.30 -23.15
N ILE A 73 4.06 -18.73 -24.31
CA ILE A 73 4.92 -19.23 -25.39
C ILE A 73 5.00 -18.14 -26.46
N GLY A 74 6.14 -17.49 -26.58
CA GLY A 74 6.45 -16.63 -27.73
C GLY A 74 6.89 -17.49 -28.90
N VAL A 75 6.15 -17.45 -30.01
CA VAL A 75 6.58 -18.06 -31.28
C VAL A 75 7.15 -16.94 -32.16
N SER A 76 8.46 -16.99 -32.43
CA SER A 76 9.07 -16.13 -33.45
C SER A 76 8.95 -16.83 -34.81
N ASN A 77 8.21 -16.25 -35.75
CA ASN A 77 8.29 -16.66 -37.15
C ASN A 77 9.42 -15.87 -37.82
N THR A 78 10.53 -16.53 -38.14
CA THR A 78 11.49 -16.08 -39.15
C THR A 78 10.95 -16.43 -40.52
N VAL A 79 10.70 -15.43 -41.36
CA VAL A 79 10.49 -15.63 -42.80
C VAL A 79 11.85 -15.43 -43.46
N GLU A 80 12.44 -16.50 -44.00
CA GLU A 80 13.59 -16.42 -44.91
C GLU A 80 13.13 -15.85 -46.26
N GLY A 81 13.86 -14.87 -46.79
CA GLY A 81 13.73 -14.39 -48.16
C GLY A 81 15.11 -14.04 -48.71
N ASP A 82 15.50 -14.68 -49.81
CA ASP A 82 16.77 -14.48 -50.54
C ASP A 82 16.58 -13.44 -51.70
N PRO A 83 17.62 -12.98 -52.44
CA PRO A 83 17.99 -11.56 -52.48
C PRO A 83 17.74 -10.91 -53.85
N GLY A 84 17.29 -9.66 -53.87
CA GLY A 84 17.02 -8.95 -55.12
C GLY A 84 17.10 -7.43 -55.00
N THR A 85 18.27 -6.89 -55.36
CA THR A 85 18.55 -5.59 -56.01
C THR A 85 17.87 -4.29 -55.53
N HIS A 86 18.75 -3.41 -55.02
CA HIS A 86 18.87 -1.96 -55.27
C HIS A 86 17.98 -0.92 -54.56
N LEU A 87 18.72 -0.02 -53.87
CA LEU A 87 18.52 1.42 -53.66
C LEU A 87 17.47 1.91 -52.65
N GLY A 88 17.96 2.39 -51.49
CA GLY A 88 17.45 3.63 -50.88
C GLY A 88 17.02 3.57 -49.40
N LYS A 89 17.76 4.31 -48.56
CA LYS A 89 17.37 4.91 -47.27
C LYS A 89 17.14 3.97 -46.07
N ARG A 90 18.08 3.99 -45.12
CA ARG A 90 17.92 3.49 -43.74
C ARG A 90 16.77 4.22 -43.02
N LYS A 91 15.73 3.49 -42.61
CA LYS A 91 14.81 3.84 -41.51
C LYS A 91 14.69 2.61 -40.60
N GLY A 92 14.89 2.81 -39.30
CA GLY A 92 14.85 1.74 -38.29
C GLY A 92 13.46 1.09 -38.21
N ALA A 93 13.44 -0.23 -38.13
CA ALA A 93 12.23 -1.03 -37.95
C ALA A 93 11.69 -0.86 -36.51
N ARG A 94 10.42 -0.49 -36.39
CA ARG A 94 9.64 -0.60 -35.14
C ARG A 94 8.99 -1.98 -35.12
N HIS A 95 9.24 -2.76 -34.07
CA HIS A 95 8.46 -3.97 -33.80
C HIS A 95 7.07 -3.58 -33.31
N ARG A 96 6.00 -4.02 -34.01
CA ARG A 96 4.62 -4.01 -33.51
C ARG A 96 4.28 -5.43 -33.05
N LEU A 97 4.08 -5.63 -31.75
CA LEU A 97 3.33 -6.78 -31.26
C LEU A 97 1.84 -6.53 -31.54
N VAL A 98 1.19 -7.44 -32.27
CA VAL A 98 -0.26 -7.44 -32.47
C VAL A 98 -0.82 -8.60 -31.67
N TRP A 99 -1.65 -8.31 -30.66
CA TRP A 99 -2.37 -9.32 -29.88
C TRP A 99 -3.76 -9.53 -30.48
N TYR A 100 -4.10 -10.77 -30.84
CA TYR A 100 -5.49 -11.15 -31.16
C TYR A 100 -6.17 -11.68 -29.89
N ARG A 101 -7.35 -11.12 -29.57
CA ARG A 101 -8.26 -11.67 -28.55
C ARG A 101 -9.39 -12.40 -29.26
N SER A 102 -9.47 -13.72 -29.11
CA SER A 102 -10.65 -14.50 -29.47
C SER A 102 -11.72 -14.27 -28.40
N VAL A 103 -12.85 -13.68 -28.78
CA VAL A 103 -14.04 -13.53 -27.93
C VAL A 103 -15.05 -14.59 -28.34
N SER A 104 -15.32 -15.54 -27.46
CA SER A 104 -16.50 -16.41 -27.56
C SER A 104 -17.57 -15.85 -26.64
N VAL A 105 -18.66 -15.34 -27.24
CA VAL A 105 -19.82 -14.80 -26.52
C VAL A 105 -20.75 -15.96 -26.18
N LEU A 106 -20.99 -16.19 -24.89
CA LEU A 106 -22.18 -16.88 -24.42
C LEU A 106 -23.04 -15.88 -23.65
N LYS A 107 -24.27 -15.66 -24.15
CA LYS A 107 -25.31 -14.80 -23.59
C LYS A 107 -25.94 -15.45 -22.36
N GLY A 108 -26.25 -14.65 -21.34
CA GLY A 108 -27.35 -14.93 -20.40
C GLY A 108 -27.10 -14.54 -18.94
N GLU A 109 -27.93 -13.62 -18.45
CA GLU A 109 -28.26 -13.26 -17.04
C GLU A 109 -27.38 -12.22 -16.29
N PRO A 110 -27.99 -11.29 -15.51
CA PRO A 110 -27.31 -10.18 -14.87
C PRO A 110 -26.70 -10.58 -13.51
N LEU A 111 -25.39 -10.38 -13.35
CA LEU A 111 -24.69 -10.54 -12.07
C LEU A 111 -25.02 -9.36 -11.14
N LYS A 112 -25.79 -9.65 -10.08
CA LYS A 112 -25.78 -8.87 -8.84
C LYS A 112 -24.51 -9.27 -8.07
N ASP A 113 -23.39 -8.59 -8.31
CA ASP A 113 -22.17 -8.81 -7.55
C ASP A 113 -22.21 -8.02 -6.23
N ALA A 114 -22.53 -8.74 -5.16
CA ALA A 114 -22.25 -8.30 -3.80
C ALA A 114 -20.75 -8.50 -3.53
N CYS A 115 -20.03 -7.41 -3.21
CA CYS A 115 -18.65 -7.44 -2.74
C CYS A 115 -18.48 -8.44 -1.59
N ARG A 116 -17.83 -9.57 -1.87
CA ARG A 116 -17.26 -10.46 -0.86
C ARG A 116 -15.73 -10.31 -0.90
N THR A 117 -15.25 -9.15 -0.48
CA THR A 117 -13.82 -8.95 -0.19
C THR A 117 -13.60 -9.32 1.28
N ALA A 118 -12.81 -10.36 1.53
CA ALA A 118 -12.35 -10.69 2.88
C ALA A 118 -11.47 -9.54 3.37
N TRP A 119 -11.87 -8.84 4.44
CA TRP A 119 -11.12 -7.68 5.00
C TRP A 119 -9.81 -8.10 5.66
N PRO A 120 -8.83 -7.20 5.85
CA PRO A 120 -7.62 -7.50 6.58
C PRO A 120 -7.86 -7.22 8.08
N TRP A 121 -7.62 -8.21 8.94
CA TRP A 121 -7.59 -8.01 10.40
C TRP A 121 -6.37 -8.68 11.03
N ILE A 122 -5.96 -8.14 12.16
CA ILE A 122 -4.83 -8.62 12.95
C ILE A 122 -5.23 -8.85 14.41
N LEU A 123 -4.63 -9.88 15.00
CA LEU A 123 -4.72 -10.21 16.41
C LEU A 123 -3.49 -9.63 17.11
N LEU A 124 -3.70 -8.70 18.05
CA LEU A 124 -2.64 -8.19 18.91
C LEU A 124 -2.74 -8.81 20.31
N ASN A 125 -1.60 -9.27 20.82
CA ASN A 125 -1.44 -9.92 22.13
C ASN A 125 -1.62 -8.91 23.29
N CYS A 126 -2.50 -9.19 24.25
CA CYS A 126 -2.51 -8.55 25.57
C CYS A 126 -1.78 -9.44 26.59
N SER A 127 -0.51 -9.17 26.84
CA SER A 127 0.12 -9.66 28.07
C SER A 127 -0.06 -8.60 29.16
N CYS A 128 -1.02 -8.83 30.06
CA CYS A 128 -1.12 -8.10 31.33
C CYS A 128 0.04 -8.58 32.23
N PRO A 129 1.03 -7.74 32.58
CA PRO A 129 2.13 -8.20 33.41
C PRO A 129 1.67 -8.33 34.87
N ARG A 130 1.39 -9.56 35.29
CA ARG A 130 1.42 -9.89 36.73
C ARG A 130 2.88 -9.80 37.18
N GLY A 131 3.09 -9.05 38.27
CA GLY A 131 4.39 -8.60 38.74
C GLY A 131 5.45 -9.69 38.89
N GLY A 132 6.68 -9.30 38.52
CA GLY A 132 7.91 -10.05 38.73
C GLY A 132 9.07 -9.27 38.12
N ARG A 133 9.71 -8.38 38.89
CA ARG A 133 10.90 -7.65 38.47
C ARG A 133 12.06 -8.62 38.30
N MET A 134 12.67 -8.63 37.11
CA MET A 134 14.10 -8.88 36.91
C MET A 134 14.56 -7.91 35.83
N ALA A 135 15.08 -6.77 36.27
CA ALA A 135 15.64 -5.75 35.39
C ALA A 135 17.05 -6.19 34.95
N HIS A 136 17.15 -6.77 33.75
CA HIS A 136 18.41 -6.71 33.02
C HIS A 136 18.43 -5.37 32.28
N GLY A 137 19.25 -4.45 32.80
CA GLY A 137 19.39 -3.10 32.27
C GLY A 137 19.89 -3.11 30.83
N ILE A 138 19.00 -2.78 29.90
CA ILE A 138 19.38 -2.30 28.57
C ILE A 138 19.94 -0.89 28.79
N PRO A 139 21.11 -0.53 28.23
CA PRO A 139 21.62 0.84 28.33
C PRO A 139 20.58 1.80 27.75
N PRO A 140 20.41 3.01 28.31
CA PRO A 140 19.50 4.00 27.73
C PRO A 140 20.01 4.33 26.32
N GLN A 141 19.34 3.78 25.31
CA GLN A 141 19.54 4.19 23.93
C GLN A 141 19.17 5.68 23.88
N GLY A 142 20.09 6.52 23.43
CA GLY A 142 19.83 7.95 23.27
C GLY A 142 18.55 8.15 22.45
N LYS A 143 17.80 9.21 22.76
CA LYS A 143 16.53 9.54 22.10
C LYS A 143 16.73 9.53 20.58
N VAL A 144 16.06 8.62 19.88
CA VAL A 144 16.20 8.48 18.42
C VAL A 144 15.54 9.70 17.76
N THR A 145 16.35 10.53 17.12
CA THR A 145 15.88 11.67 16.34
C THR A 145 15.81 11.31 14.87
N ILE A 146 14.67 11.61 14.23
CA ILE A 146 14.48 11.46 12.79
C ILE A 146 14.73 12.82 12.14
N SER A 147 15.51 12.82 11.06
CA SER A 147 15.70 13.98 10.18
C SER A 147 15.01 13.74 8.85
N VAL A 148 14.78 14.82 8.08
CA VAL A 148 14.30 14.72 6.70
C VAL A 148 15.29 13.89 5.89
N ASP A 149 14.76 12.94 5.12
CA ASP A 149 15.57 12.08 4.29
C ASP A 149 16.05 12.82 3.03
N GLU A 150 17.26 12.53 2.56
CA GLU A 150 17.80 13.09 1.31
C GLU A 150 16.89 12.78 0.12
N TYR A 151 16.22 11.62 0.13
CA TYR A 151 15.30 11.18 -0.91
C TYR A 151 13.82 11.47 -0.59
N SER A 152 13.53 12.32 0.42
CA SER A 152 12.17 12.61 0.88
C SER A 152 11.20 12.99 -0.25
N SER A 153 11.67 13.83 -1.18
CA SER A 153 10.89 14.31 -2.32
C SER A 153 10.70 13.29 -3.45
N ASN A 154 11.49 12.20 -3.45
CA ASN A 154 11.51 11.18 -4.51
C ASN A 154 11.29 9.77 -3.93
N PRO A 155 10.08 9.43 -3.48
CA PRO A 155 9.79 8.15 -2.81
C PRO A 155 10.23 6.91 -3.60
N THR A 156 10.05 6.85 -4.92
CA THR A 156 10.51 5.71 -5.73
C THR A 156 12.03 5.54 -5.71
N GLN A 157 12.77 6.65 -5.70
CA GLN A 157 14.23 6.61 -5.58
C GLN A 157 14.65 6.24 -4.15
N ALA A 158 13.98 6.78 -3.12
CA ALA A 158 14.18 6.39 -1.72
C ALA A 158 14.01 4.87 -1.53
N PHE A 159 12.94 4.30 -2.11
CA PHE A 159 12.67 2.87 -2.09
C PHE A 159 13.86 2.10 -2.67
N THR A 160 14.29 2.48 -3.88
CA THR A 160 15.39 1.83 -4.59
C THR A 160 16.71 1.95 -3.83
N HIS A 161 17.03 3.14 -3.34
CA HIS A 161 18.24 3.43 -2.57
C HIS A 161 18.32 2.55 -1.32
N TYR A 162 17.27 2.53 -0.50
CA TYR A 162 17.24 1.70 0.69
C TYR A 162 17.24 0.20 0.37
N ASN A 163 16.62 -0.21 -0.72
CA ASN A 163 16.61 -1.61 -1.10
C ASN A 163 17.97 -2.10 -1.56
N ILE A 164 18.70 -1.30 -2.35
CA ILE A 164 20.06 -1.64 -2.81
C ILE A 164 21.05 -1.65 -1.65
N ASN A 165 21.02 -0.62 -0.79
CA ASN A 165 22.06 -0.42 0.21
C ASN A 165 21.80 -1.15 1.54
N GLN A 166 20.54 -1.44 1.85
CA GLN A 166 20.15 -1.99 3.15
C GLN A 166 19.27 -3.24 3.03
N SER A 167 18.90 -3.65 1.81
CA SER A 167 17.90 -4.71 1.60
C SER A 167 16.60 -4.45 2.37
N ARG A 168 16.26 -3.16 2.56
CA ARG A 168 15.23 -2.72 3.53
C ARG A 168 13.82 -3.24 3.22
N PHE A 169 13.56 -3.63 1.98
CA PHE A 169 12.27 -4.14 1.52
C PHE A 169 12.37 -5.58 0.98
N GLN A 170 13.43 -6.32 1.34
CA GLN A 170 13.66 -7.69 0.88
C GLN A 170 13.22 -8.75 1.89
N PRO A 171 12.89 -9.97 1.42
CA PRO A 171 12.74 -11.13 2.28
C PRO A 171 14.07 -11.49 2.98
N PRO A 172 14.02 -12.24 4.11
CA PRO A 172 12.82 -12.85 4.69
C PRO A 172 12.00 -11.90 5.58
N HIS A 173 12.59 -10.80 6.03
CA HIS A 173 11.97 -9.92 7.02
C HIS A 173 10.75 -9.19 6.46
N VAL A 174 10.83 -8.70 5.22
CA VAL A 174 9.71 -8.05 4.55
C VAL A 174 8.98 -9.03 3.65
N HIS A 175 7.70 -9.26 3.93
CA HIS A 175 6.83 -10.14 3.14
C HIS A 175 5.35 -9.79 3.31
N MET A 176 4.54 -10.30 2.37
CA MET A 176 3.08 -10.25 2.46
C MET A 176 2.58 -11.18 3.57
N VAL A 177 1.52 -10.77 4.25
CA VAL A 177 0.81 -11.61 5.21
C VAL A 177 -0.57 -11.92 4.65
N ASP A 178 -0.94 -13.19 4.61
CA ASP A 178 -2.25 -13.59 4.13
C ASP A 178 -3.35 -13.21 5.14
N PRO A 179 -4.51 -12.72 4.67
CA PRO A 179 -5.64 -12.47 5.55
C PRO A 179 -6.17 -13.79 6.11
N ILE A 180 -6.54 -13.80 7.39
CA ILE A 180 -7.18 -14.96 8.03
C ILE A 180 -8.70 -14.89 7.84
N PRO A 181 -9.44 -15.99 7.70
CA PRO A 181 -10.91 -15.98 7.56
C PRO A 181 -11.67 -15.38 8.77
N TYR A 182 -12.89 -14.90 8.54
CA TYR A 182 -13.72 -14.21 9.57
C TYR A 182 -14.03 -15.09 10.79
N ASP A 183 -14.24 -16.38 10.55
CA ASP A 183 -14.57 -17.41 11.53
C ASP A 183 -13.35 -17.94 12.29
N THR A 184 -12.13 -17.47 11.97
CA THR A 184 -10.92 -17.82 12.70
C THR A 184 -11.14 -17.54 14.19
N PRO A 185 -10.93 -18.50 15.10
CA PRO A 185 -11.08 -18.27 16.53
C PRO A 185 -10.12 -17.17 17.01
N LYS A 186 -10.62 -16.22 17.81
CA LYS A 186 -9.76 -15.22 18.47
C LYS A 186 -8.96 -15.92 19.57
N PRO A 187 -7.62 -15.93 19.54
CA PRO A 187 -6.81 -16.55 20.59
C PRO A 187 -7.08 -15.93 21.95
N ALA A 188 -6.90 -16.71 23.01
CA ALA A 188 -7.06 -16.24 24.38
C ALA A 188 -6.12 -15.06 24.66
N GLY A 189 -6.60 -14.06 25.41
CA GLY A 189 -5.80 -12.87 25.75
C GLY A 189 -5.49 -11.94 24.58
N HIS A 190 -6.22 -12.02 23.45
CA HIS A 190 -6.06 -11.11 22.32
C HIS A 190 -7.31 -10.25 22.08
N THR A 191 -7.07 -9.08 21.49
CA THR A 191 -8.11 -8.20 20.93
C THR A 191 -8.07 -8.31 19.41
N ARG A 192 -9.26 -8.42 18.78
CA ARG A 192 -9.44 -8.43 17.33
C ARG A 192 -9.80 -7.03 16.85
N PHE A 193 -8.89 -6.42 16.08
CA PHE A 193 -9.12 -5.14 15.43
C PHE A 193 -9.69 -5.38 14.03
N VAL A 194 -10.78 -4.69 13.70
CA VAL A 194 -11.35 -4.67 12.35
C VAL A 194 -10.84 -3.39 11.68
N CYS A 195 -10.09 -3.53 10.60
CA CYS A 195 -9.48 -2.40 9.89
C CYS A 195 -10.26 -2.10 8.61
N VAL A 196 -10.69 -0.84 8.46
CA VAL A 196 -11.44 -0.34 7.30
C VAL A 196 -10.90 1.05 6.96
N SER A 197 -10.91 1.44 5.70
CA SER A 197 -10.57 2.80 5.24
C SER A 197 -11.32 3.11 3.95
N ASP A 198 -11.38 4.37 3.55
CA ASP A 198 -11.79 4.78 2.20
C ASP A 198 -13.19 4.24 1.85
N THR A 199 -14.15 4.43 2.76
CA THR A 199 -15.54 4.00 2.53
C THR A 199 -16.31 5.01 1.70
N HIS A 200 -15.89 6.28 1.68
CA HIS A 200 -16.45 7.34 0.83
C HIS A 200 -17.99 7.36 0.81
N SER A 201 -18.63 7.39 1.98
CA SER A 201 -20.09 7.35 2.11
C SER A 201 -20.79 6.07 1.58
N ARG A 202 -20.05 5.06 1.11
CA ARG A 202 -20.52 3.77 0.57
C ARG A 202 -20.50 2.65 1.62
N THR A 203 -21.07 2.92 2.79
CA THR A 203 -21.13 1.93 3.89
C THR A 203 -22.29 0.94 3.78
N ASP A 204 -23.28 1.26 2.95
CA ASP A 204 -24.47 0.43 2.74
C ASP A 204 -24.08 -0.92 2.14
N GLY A 205 -24.48 -2.01 2.80
CA GLY A 205 -24.22 -3.38 2.34
C GLY A 205 -22.85 -3.96 2.71
N ILE A 206 -21.96 -3.19 3.33
CA ILE A 206 -20.69 -3.71 3.84
C ILE A 206 -20.98 -4.79 4.89
N GLN A 207 -20.50 -6.02 4.63
CA GLN A 207 -20.57 -7.12 5.57
C GLN A 207 -19.44 -6.99 6.60
N MET A 208 -19.80 -6.50 7.78
CA MET A 208 -18.85 -6.25 8.87
C MET A 208 -18.65 -7.52 9.71
N PRO A 209 -17.40 -7.91 9.99
CA PRO A 209 -17.13 -9.15 10.72
C PRO A 209 -17.26 -9.05 12.23
N TYR A 210 -17.16 -10.19 12.91
CA TYR A 210 -16.95 -10.17 14.35
C TYR A 210 -15.57 -9.58 14.71
N GLY A 211 -15.55 -8.68 15.68
CA GLY A 211 -14.34 -8.07 16.23
C GLY A 211 -14.65 -7.29 17.50
N ASP A 212 -13.60 -6.76 18.14
CA ASP A 212 -13.73 -6.03 19.40
C ASP A 212 -13.68 -4.51 19.21
N VAL A 213 -12.78 -4.04 18.33
CA VAL A 213 -12.51 -2.62 18.06
C VAL A 213 -12.47 -2.39 16.55
N LEU A 214 -13.24 -1.41 16.07
CA LEU A 214 -13.16 -0.93 14.69
C LEU A 214 -12.13 0.20 14.60
N LEU A 215 -11.26 0.13 13.60
CA LEU A 215 -10.35 1.20 13.20
C LEU A 215 -10.74 1.66 11.79
N HIS A 216 -11.07 2.95 11.63
CA HIS A 216 -11.34 3.57 10.33
C HIS A 216 -10.26 4.59 9.97
N MET A 217 -9.52 4.36 8.89
CA MET A 217 -8.33 5.16 8.52
C MET A 217 -8.61 6.32 7.54
N GLY A 218 -9.72 7.01 7.73
CA GLY A 218 -10.07 8.19 6.91
C GLY A 218 -10.83 7.88 5.63
N ASP A 219 -11.20 8.94 4.93
CA ASP A 219 -12.04 8.96 3.73
C ASP A 219 -13.35 8.21 3.96
N PHE A 220 -14.04 8.56 5.05
CA PHE A 220 -15.36 8.04 5.35
C PHE A 220 -16.48 8.83 4.64
N THR A 221 -16.16 9.99 4.08
CA THR A 221 -17.03 10.84 3.26
C THR A 221 -16.45 11.06 1.85
N GLU A 222 -17.23 11.67 0.95
CA GLU A 222 -16.73 12.12 -0.35
C GLU A 222 -16.16 13.55 -0.29
N LEU A 223 -16.75 14.43 0.51
CA LEU A 223 -16.36 15.84 0.56
C LEU A 223 -16.38 16.44 1.98
N GLY A 224 -16.60 15.62 3.01
CA GLY A 224 -16.74 16.08 4.39
C GLY A 224 -18.06 16.80 4.66
N LEU A 225 -19.10 16.64 3.84
CA LEU A 225 -20.35 17.35 4.10
C LEU A 225 -20.98 16.88 5.43
N PRO A 226 -21.55 17.78 6.25
CA PRO A 226 -22.16 17.39 7.54
C PRO A 226 -23.18 16.25 7.44
N SER A 227 -23.93 16.19 6.33
CA SER A 227 -24.88 15.09 6.05
C SER A 227 -24.19 13.74 5.85
N GLU A 228 -23.03 13.71 5.20
CA GLU A 228 -22.23 12.50 5.01
C GLU A 228 -21.63 12.03 6.33
N VAL A 229 -21.11 12.97 7.13
CA VAL A 229 -20.57 12.69 8.47
C VAL A 229 -21.67 12.10 9.35
N LYS A 230 -22.88 12.67 9.31
CA LYS A 230 -24.04 12.11 10.03
C LYS A 230 -24.38 10.70 9.53
N LYS A 231 -24.46 10.47 8.21
CA LYS A 231 -24.74 9.14 7.64
C LYS A 231 -23.70 8.12 8.12
N PHE A 232 -22.43 8.47 8.07
CA PHE A 232 -21.34 7.63 8.56
C PHE A 232 -21.46 7.35 10.06
N ASN A 233 -21.77 8.37 10.87
CA ASN A 233 -21.98 8.19 12.31
C ASN A 233 -23.18 7.29 12.62
N ASP A 234 -24.27 7.41 11.88
CA ASP A 234 -25.44 6.55 12.01
C ASP A 234 -25.07 5.08 11.69
N TRP A 235 -24.27 4.86 10.64
CA TRP A 235 -23.72 3.53 10.32
C TRP A 235 -22.84 2.99 11.45
N LEU A 236 -21.91 3.78 11.98
CA LEU A 236 -21.08 3.40 13.13
C LEU A 236 -21.91 2.98 14.35
N GLY A 237 -23.01 3.69 14.61
CA GLY A 237 -23.93 3.39 15.71
C GLY A 237 -24.68 2.06 15.55
N SER A 238 -24.86 1.59 14.31
CA SER A 238 -25.48 0.29 14.03
C SER A 238 -24.55 -0.90 14.27
N LEU A 239 -23.24 -0.67 14.38
CA LEU A 239 -22.24 -1.73 14.46
C LEU A 239 -22.01 -2.22 15.90
N PRO A 240 -21.81 -3.53 16.11
CA PRO A 240 -21.76 -4.14 17.44
C PRO A 240 -20.43 -3.93 18.19
N TYR A 241 -19.43 -3.30 17.58
CA TYR A 241 -18.12 -3.11 18.19
C TYR A 241 -18.21 -2.22 19.44
N GLU A 242 -17.51 -2.60 20.50
CA GLU A 242 -17.50 -1.84 21.76
C GLU A 242 -16.86 -0.46 21.56
N PHE A 243 -15.77 -0.43 20.79
CA PHE A 243 -15.05 0.80 20.46
C PHE A 243 -14.91 0.95 18.95
N LYS A 244 -15.05 2.19 18.48
CA LYS A 244 -14.78 2.59 17.11
C LYS A 244 -13.81 3.76 17.18
N VAL A 245 -12.68 3.68 16.50
CA VAL A 245 -11.66 4.73 16.44
C VAL A 245 -11.55 5.18 15.00
N VAL A 246 -11.63 6.49 14.77
CA VAL A 246 -11.71 7.09 13.42
C VAL A 246 -10.69 8.20 13.32
N ILE A 247 -9.99 8.26 12.19
CA ILE A 247 -9.25 9.45 11.74
C ILE A 247 -9.91 10.00 10.47
N ALA A 248 -9.62 11.24 10.13
CA ALA A 248 -9.95 11.81 8.82
C ALA A 248 -8.95 11.36 7.74
N GLY A 249 -9.37 11.49 6.48
CA GLY A 249 -8.54 11.38 5.28
C GLY A 249 -8.67 12.64 4.42
N ASN A 250 -8.16 12.58 3.18
CA ASN A 250 -8.12 13.74 2.31
C ASN A 250 -9.50 14.19 1.79
N HIS A 251 -10.54 13.36 1.86
CA HIS A 251 -11.91 13.70 1.48
C HIS A 251 -12.71 14.41 2.59
N GLU A 252 -12.26 14.39 3.84
CA GLU A 252 -12.88 15.13 4.95
C GLU A 252 -12.52 16.63 4.92
N LEU A 253 -12.83 17.32 3.82
CA LEU A 253 -12.40 18.70 3.55
C LEU A 253 -12.81 19.68 4.67
N THR A 254 -14.01 19.51 5.24
CA THR A 254 -14.54 20.35 6.32
C THR A 254 -13.84 20.17 7.67
N PHE A 255 -13.07 19.10 7.84
CA PHE A 255 -12.27 18.87 9.05
C PHE A 255 -10.93 19.63 9.00
N ASP A 256 -10.44 19.95 7.79
CA ASP A 256 -9.25 20.75 7.59
C ASP A 256 -9.59 22.24 7.53
N LYS A 257 -9.43 22.91 8.68
CA LYS A 257 -9.77 24.34 8.81
C LYS A 257 -8.89 25.24 7.94
N ASP A 258 -7.63 24.87 7.73
CA ASP A 258 -6.71 25.64 6.89
C ASP A 258 -7.12 25.50 5.43
N PHE A 259 -7.46 24.28 4.99
CA PHE A 259 -8.01 24.05 3.66
C PHE A 259 -9.30 24.84 3.42
N MET A 260 -10.25 24.80 4.36
CA MET A 260 -11.52 25.54 4.24
C MET A 260 -11.29 27.05 4.17
N ALA A 261 -10.37 27.60 4.97
CA ALA A 261 -10.03 29.01 4.95
C ALA A 261 -9.41 29.45 3.62
N GLU A 262 -8.61 28.60 2.98
CA GLU A 262 -8.02 28.87 1.67
C GLU A 262 -9.00 28.65 0.52
N LEU A 263 -9.87 27.63 0.60
CA LEU A 263 -10.90 27.36 -0.41
C LEU A 263 -11.84 28.56 -0.59
N VAL A 264 -12.21 29.24 0.51
CA VAL A 264 -13.07 30.43 0.47
C VAL A 264 -12.38 31.63 -0.20
N LYS A 265 -11.04 31.69 -0.18
CA LYS A 265 -10.25 32.75 -0.83
C LYS A 265 -9.96 32.46 -2.30
N GLN A 266 -9.94 31.18 -2.68
CA GLN A 266 -9.56 30.70 -4.01
C GLN A 266 -10.80 30.40 -4.89
N ASP A 267 -10.55 29.86 -6.08
CA ASP A 267 -11.53 29.66 -7.14
C ASP A 267 -12.68 28.73 -6.69
N TYR A 268 -13.79 29.36 -6.26
CA TYR A 268 -14.99 28.78 -5.62
C TYR A 268 -15.55 27.52 -6.31
N TYR A 269 -15.27 27.35 -7.59
CA TYR A 269 -15.92 26.37 -8.47
C TYR A 269 -15.36 24.95 -8.41
N ARG A 270 -14.20 24.72 -7.78
CA ARG A 270 -13.61 23.36 -7.73
C ARG A 270 -14.45 22.40 -6.87
N PHE A 271 -14.95 22.86 -5.73
CA PHE A 271 -15.77 22.07 -4.80
C PHE A 271 -17.09 22.78 -4.48
N PRO A 272 -18.00 22.94 -5.46
CA PRO A 272 -19.13 23.86 -5.35
C PRO A 272 -20.10 23.53 -4.21
N SER A 273 -20.17 22.27 -3.78
CA SER A 273 -21.00 21.86 -2.63
C SER A 273 -20.39 22.28 -1.30
N VAL A 274 -19.06 22.22 -1.18
CA VAL A 274 -18.32 22.59 0.04
C VAL A 274 -18.21 24.11 0.14
N SER A 275 -17.96 24.80 -0.98
CA SER A 275 -17.86 26.26 -1.01
C SER A 275 -19.18 26.97 -0.62
N LYS A 276 -20.31 26.27 -0.65
CA LYS A 276 -21.62 26.80 -0.22
C LYS A 276 -21.85 26.74 1.29
N LEU A 277 -21.03 25.99 2.01
CA LEU A 277 -21.15 25.88 3.47
C LEU A 277 -20.77 27.21 4.12
N LYS A 278 -21.56 27.60 5.11
CA LYS A 278 -21.21 28.69 6.01
C LYS A 278 -20.29 28.18 7.11
N PRO A 279 -19.45 29.03 7.73
CA PRO A 279 -18.63 28.63 8.87
C PRO A 279 -19.41 27.86 9.94
N GLU A 280 -20.63 28.31 10.24
CA GLU A 280 -21.50 27.66 11.23
C GLU A 280 -21.83 26.19 10.90
N ASP A 281 -21.82 25.82 9.61
CA ASP A 281 -22.17 24.48 9.15
C ASP A 281 -21.05 23.46 9.41
N PHE A 282 -19.79 23.92 9.56
CA PHE A 282 -18.62 23.02 9.68
C PHE A 282 -17.69 23.31 10.86
N ASP A 283 -17.88 24.40 11.61
CA ASP A 283 -17.03 24.78 12.74
C ASP A 283 -16.83 23.66 13.78
N ASN A 284 -17.83 22.79 13.93
CA ASN A 284 -17.82 21.66 14.85
C ASN A 284 -18.22 20.33 14.17
N VAL A 285 -17.90 20.15 12.89
CA VAL A 285 -18.31 18.95 12.12
C VAL A 285 -17.87 17.64 12.78
N GLN A 286 -16.69 17.61 13.42
CA GLN A 286 -16.20 16.45 14.18
C GLN A 286 -17.13 16.02 15.32
N SER A 287 -17.91 16.93 15.91
CA SER A 287 -18.85 16.60 17.00
C SER A 287 -20.04 15.75 16.55
N LEU A 288 -20.29 15.67 15.24
CA LEU A 288 -21.32 14.80 14.67
C LEU A 288 -20.95 13.31 14.80
N LEU A 289 -19.67 12.99 15.03
CA LEU A 289 -19.15 11.64 15.22
C LEU A 289 -19.34 11.14 16.66
N THR A 290 -20.59 11.05 17.11
CA THR A 290 -20.93 10.65 18.50
C THR A 290 -20.74 9.17 18.81
N ASN A 291 -20.67 8.30 17.80
CA ASN A 291 -20.56 6.84 17.93
C ASN A 291 -19.11 6.32 17.82
N CYS A 292 -18.11 7.20 17.89
CA CYS A 292 -16.69 6.81 17.87
C CYS A 292 -15.81 7.76 18.68
N VAL A 293 -14.55 7.35 18.89
CA VAL A 293 -13.45 8.23 19.28
C VAL A 293 -12.79 8.74 18.00
N TYR A 294 -12.97 10.02 17.71
CA TYR A 294 -12.24 10.69 16.62
C TYR A 294 -10.85 11.11 17.09
N LEU A 295 -9.81 10.78 16.31
CA LEU A 295 -8.42 11.16 16.56
C LEU A 295 -7.91 12.06 15.43
N GLN A 296 -7.20 13.11 15.82
CA GLN A 296 -6.48 14.00 14.91
C GLN A 296 -5.27 14.55 15.65
N ASP A 297 -4.09 14.06 15.29
CA ASP A 297 -2.82 14.37 15.96
C ASP A 297 -2.87 14.04 17.48
N SER A 298 -3.60 12.99 17.86
CA SER A 298 -3.89 12.62 19.25
C SER A 298 -3.93 11.10 19.48
N ASP A 299 -3.82 10.67 20.75
CA ASP A 299 -3.98 9.26 21.15
C ASP A 299 -5.14 8.99 22.11
N VAL A 300 -5.57 7.72 22.12
CA VAL A 300 -6.51 7.14 23.08
C VAL A 300 -5.99 5.79 23.55
N THR A 301 -6.31 5.41 24.79
CA THR A 301 -6.06 4.06 25.29
C THR A 301 -7.37 3.26 25.31
N VAL A 302 -7.44 2.20 24.51
CA VAL A 302 -8.62 1.32 24.40
C VAL A 302 -8.21 -0.10 24.72
N LYS A 303 -8.87 -0.72 25.70
CA LYS A 303 -8.57 -2.10 26.16
C LYS A 303 -7.08 -2.33 26.47
N GLY A 304 -6.40 -1.29 26.97
CA GLY A 304 -4.96 -1.31 27.28
C GLY A 304 -4.00 -1.06 26.11
N PHE A 305 -4.51 -0.88 24.89
CA PHE A 305 -3.70 -0.51 23.73
C PHE A 305 -3.67 0.99 23.53
N ARG A 306 -2.48 1.56 23.35
CA ARG A 306 -2.32 2.97 22.99
C ARG A 306 -2.42 3.12 21.47
N ILE A 307 -3.40 3.90 21.02
CA ILE A 307 -3.72 4.11 19.62
C ILE A 307 -3.53 5.60 19.31
N TYR A 308 -2.62 5.94 18.40
CA TYR A 308 -2.42 7.30 17.93
C TYR A 308 -2.93 7.44 16.50
N GLY A 309 -3.66 8.53 16.22
CA GLY A 309 -4.28 8.77 14.92
C GLY A 309 -3.96 10.15 14.36
N THR A 310 -3.64 10.21 13.07
CA THR A 310 -3.34 11.48 12.38
C THR A 310 -3.67 11.40 10.87
N PRO A 311 -4.28 12.44 10.28
CA PRO A 311 -4.82 12.39 8.92
C PRO A 311 -3.82 12.75 7.81
N TRP A 312 -2.65 13.31 8.17
CA TRP A 312 -1.78 13.97 7.18
C TRP A 312 -1.25 13.03 6.11
N THR A 313 -1.18 13.51 4.88
CA THR A 313 -0.62 12.79 3.73
C THR A 313 0.29 13.69 2.90
N PRO A 314 1.28 13.11 2.20
CA PRO A 314 2.00 13.84 1.16
C PRO A 314 1.05 14.41 0.12
N TRP A 315 1.25 15.67 -0.25
CA TRP A 315 0.37 16.39 -1.17
C TRP A 315 0.00 15.60 -2.43
N PHE A 316 -1.30 15.55 -2.71
CA PHE A 316 -1.92 14.88 -3.83
C PHE A 316 -3.17 15.63 -4.27
N ASN A 317 -3.17 16.16 -5.49
CA ASN A 317 -4.33 16.77 -6.14
C ASN A 317 -5.02 17.93 -5.39
N GLY A 318 -4.43 18.50 -4.33
CA GLY A 318 -5.03 19.62 -3.59
C GLY A 318 -6.29 19.25 -2.83
N TRP A 319 -6.27 18.09 -2.17
CA TRP A 319 -7.28 17.67 -1.20
C TRP A 319 -6.91 18.10 0.23
N GLY A 320 -7.79 17.83 1.19
CA GLY A 320 -7.56 18.15 2.61
C GLY A 320 -6.40 17.35 3.22
N PHE A 321 -5.87 17.84 4.34
CA PHE A 321 -4.80 17.20 5.11
C PHE A 321 -3.54 16.85 4.31
N ASN A 322 -3.28 17.60 3.26
CA ASN A 322 -2.08 17.47 2.45
C ASN A 322 -0.99 18.43 2.92
N LEU A 323 0.22 17.90 3.12
CA LEU A 323 1.41 18.72 3.38
C LEU A 323 2.53 18.38 2.38
N PRO A 324 3.44 19.35 2.13
CA PRO A 324 4.67 19.07 1.39
C PRO A 324 5.47 17.94 2.04
N ARG A 325 6.14 17.13 1.21
CA ARG A 325 7.10 16.12 1.67
C ARG A 325 8.26 16.78 2.42
N GLY A 326 8.91 16.02 3.29
CA GLY A 326 10.04 16.49 4.09
C GLY A 326 9.59 17.07 5.42
N GLN A 327 10.06 18.28 5.75
CA GLN A 327 9.96 18.82 7.10
C GLN A 327 8.51 18.99 7.57
N SER A 328 7.61 19.47 6.71
CA SER A 328 6.20 19.70 7.10
C SER A 328 5.50 18.43 7.58
N LEU A 329 5.72 17.30 6.90
CA LEU A 329 5.22 16.01 7.35
C LEU A 329 6.00 15.48 8.55
N LEU A 330 7.34 15.64 8.58
CA LEU A 330 8.16 15.23 9.72
C LEU A 330 7.72 15.90 11.03
N ASP A 331 7.32 17.17 10.99
CA ASP A 331 6.81 17.90 12.14
C ASP A 331 5.53 17.28 12.71
N LYS A 332 4.69 16.68 11.85
CA LYS A 332 3.54 15.89 12.28
C LYS A 332 3.97 14.53 12.83
N TRP A 333 4.88 13.83 12.16
CA TRP A 333 5.39 12.54 12.62
C TRP A 333 6.16 12.61 13.93
N ASN A 334 6.78 13.75 14.23
CA ASN A 334 7.47 14.01 15.50
C ASN A 334 6.49 14.09 16.69
N GLN A 335 5.22 14.38 16.45
CA GLN A 335 4.18 14.42 17.49
C GLN A 335 3.72 13.02 17.91
N VAL A 336 4.00 11.98 17.09
CA VAL A 336 3.67 10.59 17.43
C VAL A 336 4.53 10.15 18.63
N PRO A 337 3.92 9.85 19.79
CA PRO A 337 4.67 9.49 20.98
C PRO A 337 5.30 8.09 20.85
N GLU A 338 6.40 7.87 21.56
CA GLU A 338 6.94 6.52 21.74
C GLU A 338 5.99 5.66 22.60
N GLY A 339 6.07 4.34 22.41
CA GLY A 339 5.26 3.38 23.17
C GLY A 339 3.79 3.31 22.76
N ILE A 340 3.45 3.74 21.53
CA ILE A 340 2.14 3.44 20.94
C ILE A 340 2.13 1.99 20.42
N ASP A 341 1.01 1.30 20.60
CA ASP A 341 0.84 -0.06 20.07
C ASP A 341 0.36 -0.02 18.62
N ILE A 342 -0.53 0.94 18.32
CA ILE A 342 -1.22 1.07 17.04
C ILE A 342 -1.07 2.50 16.53
N LEU A 343 -0.58 2.63 15.31
CA LEU A 343 -0.56 3.89 14.57
C LEU A 343 -1.62 3.86 13.48
N MET A 344 -2.45 4.88 13.42
CA MET A 344 -3.41 5.13 12.34
C MET A 344 -2.96 6.37 11.57
N THR A 345 -2.68 6.20 10.27
CA THR A 345 -2.50 7.31 9.34
C THR A 345 -3.42 7.12 8.15
N HIS A 346 -3.80 8.20 7.46
CA HIS A 346 -4.64 8.02 6.29
C HIS A 346 -3.84 7.38 5.13
N GLY A 347 -2.67 7.93 4.81
CA GLY A 347 -1.80 7.39 3.75
C GLY A 347 -0.69 6.45 4.25
N PRO A 348 -0.05 5.70 3.33
CA PRO A 348 0.97 4.71 3.67
C PRO A 348 2.36 5.29 3.98
N PRO A 349 3.19 4.58 4.77
CA PRO A 349 4.63 4.81 4.78
C PRO A 349 5.28 4.30 3.48
N LEU A 350 6.44 4.83 3.13
CA LEU A 350 7.20 4.39 1.95
C LEU A 350 7.38 2.87 1.92
N GLY A 351 7.12 2.24 0.77
CA GLY A 351 7.45 0.86 0.46
C GLY A 351 6.46 -0.20 0.95
N PHE A 352 5.55 0.15 1.85
CA PHE A 352 4.51 -0.75 2.36
C PHE A 352 3.15 -0.38 1.79
N ARG A 353 2.69 -1.18 0.82
CA ARG A 353 1.35 -1.04 0.20
C ARG A 353 1.09 0.35 -0.42
N ASP A 354 2.13 0.97 -0.99
CA ASP A 354 2.14 2.34 -1.51
C ASP A 354 2.52 2.44 -3.00
N TRP A 355 2.44 1.33 -3.74
CA TRP A 355 2.72 1.31 -5.17
C TRP A 355 1.47 1.65 -5.96
N VAL A 356 1.55 2.66 -6.83
CA VAL A 356 0.47 3.08 -7.72
C VAL A 356 0.79 2.57 -9.13
N PRO A 357 0.13 1.51 -9.63
CA PRO A 357 0.47 0.90 -10.91
C PRO A 357 0.30 1.83 -12.10
N LYS A 358 -0.72 2.70 -12.08
CA LYS A 358 -1.02 3.64 -13.17
C LYS A 358 0.10 4.66 -13.39
N GLU A 359 0.77 5.05 -12.31
CA GLU A 359 1.83 6.07 -12.31
C GLU A 359 3.24 5.47 -12.28
N LEU A 360 3.35 4.13 -12.10
CA LEU A 360 4.61 3.40 -11.96
C LEU A 360 5.54 4.00 -10.89
N GLN A 361 4.95 4.43 -9.77
CA GLN A 361 5.69 5.06 -8.68
C GLN A 361 5.23 4.62 -7.30
N ARG A 362 6.12 4.84 -6.33
CA ARG A 362 5.83 4.78 -4.90
C ARG A 362 5.32 6.14 -4.46
N VAL A 363 4.32 6.16 -3.58
CA VAL A 363 3.73 7.42 -3.08
C VAL A 363 3.76 7.54 -1.56
N GLY A 364 4.23 6.51 -0.83
CA GLY A 364 4.30 6.55 0.62
C GLY A 364 5.26 7.63 1.14
N CYS A 365 5.06 8.02 2.40
CA CYS A 365 5.90 9.04 3.05
C CYS A 365 7.22 8.42 3.56
N VAL A 366 8.36 9.02 3.19
CA VAL A 366 9.70 8.57 3.60
C VAL A 366 9.94 8.82 5.09
N GLU A 367 9.59 10.02 5.56
CA GLU A 367 9.74 10.39 6.97
C GLU A 367 8.85 9.55 7.88
N LEU A 368 7.65 9.18 7.41
CA LEU A 368 6.75 8.30 8.14
C LEU A 368 7.37 6.91 8.30
N LEU A 369 7.92 6.32 7.22
CA LEU A 369 8.61 5.03 7.29
C LEU A 369 9.77 5.07 8.30
N ASN A 370 10.61 6.10 8.21
CA ASN A 370 11.75 6.27 9.12
C ASN A 370 11.29 6.41 10.58
N THR A 371 10.22 7.16 10.82
CA THR A 371 9.62 7.32 12.15
C THR A 371 9.08 6.00 12.69
N VAL A 372 8.32 5.26 11.89
CA VAL A 372 7.73 3.98 12.28
C VAL A 372 8.81 2.96 12.61
N GLN A 373 9.80 2.76 11.74
CA GLN A 373 10.79 1.68 11.92
C GLN A 373 11.89 2.01 12.93
N ARG A 374 12.33 3.28 13.01
CA ARG A 374 13.51 3.65 13.81
C ARG A 374 13.16 4.21 15.19
N ARG A 375 12.04 4.91 15.34
CA ARG A 375 11.68 5.62 16.58
C ARG A 375 10.48 5.02 17.30
N VAL A 376 9.34 4.95 16.62
CA VAL A 376 8.05 4.66 17.28
C VAL A 376 7.81 3.17 17.45
N ARG A 377 8.07 2.38 16.40
CA ARG A 377 7.95 0.92 16.36
C ARG A 377 6.62 0.41 16.95
N PRO A 378 5.46 0.79 16.35
CA PRO A 378 4.18 0.23 16.72
C PRO A 378 4.09 -1.24 16.28
N LYS A 379 3.24 -2.04 16.94
CA LYS A 379 2.95 -3.41 16.49
C LYS A 379 2.11 -3.41 15.22
N LEU A 380 1.21 -2.44 15.10
CA LEU A 380 0.33 -2.25 13.95
C LEU A 380 0.43 -0.82 13.43
N HIS A 381 0.62 -0.67 12.12
CA HIS A 381 0.39 0.58 11.40
C HIS A 381 -0.72 0.32 10.38
N ALA A 382 -1.89 0.90 10.63
CA ALA A 382 -3.06 0.78 9.76
C ALA A 382 -3.27 2.09 8.98
N PHE A 383 -3.57 1.97 7.69
CA PHE A 383 -3.79 3.09 6.78
C PHE A 383 -4.67 2.68 5.59
N GLY A 384 -4.93 3.61 4.67
CA GLY A 384 -5.64 3.44 3.42
C GLY A 384 -5.12 4.39 2.34
N GLY A 385 -6.02 5.10 1.67
CA GLY A 385 -5.77 6.11 0.64
C GLY A 385 -5.32 5.54 -0.71
N ILE A 386 -4.40 4.57 -0.72
CA ILE A 386 -3.92 3.94 -1.96
C ILE A 386 -4.65 2.62 -2.19
N HIS A 387 -5.76 2.68 -2.92
CA HIS A 387 -6.68 1.55 -3.11
C HIS A 387 -6.01 0.32 -3.75
N GLU A 388 -5.11 0.52 -4.72
CA GLU A 388 -4.38 -0.58 -5.36
C GLU A 388 -3.46 -1.32 -4.38
N GLY A 389 -3.17 -0.69 -3.25
CA GLY A 389 -2.36 -1.20 -2.16
C GLY A 389 -3.10 -2.09 -1.17
N TYR A 390 -4.42 -2.31 -1.27
CA TYR A 390 -5.17 -3.14 -0.32
C TYR A 390 -4.42 -4.43 0.09
N GLY A 391 -4.29 -4.69 1.39
CA GLY A 391 -3.67 -5.91 1.92
C GLY A 391 -2.65 -5.67 3.06
N ILE A 392 -1.94 -6.74 3.44
CA ILE A 392 -1.12 -6.80 4.66
C ILE A 392 0.34 -7.12 4.32
N MET A 393 1.28 -6.40 4.95
CA MET A 393 2.71 -6.70 4.92
C MET A 393 3.29 -6.62 6.34
N THR A 394 4.43 -7.27 6.57
CA THR A 394 5.23 -7.06 7.79
C THR A 394 6.67 -6.76 7.44
N ASP A 395 7.39 -6.09 8.34
CA ASP A 395 8.85 -5.96 8.30
C ASP A 395 9.57 -6.88 9.31
N GLY A 396 8.84 -7.84 9.88
CA GLY A 396 9.30 -8.74 10.92
C GLY A 396 9.02 -8.24 12.34
N TYR A 397 8.59 -6.98 12.51
CA TYR A 397 8.15 -6.44 13.79
C TYR A 397 6.81 -5.70 13.67
N THR A 398 6.75 -4.66 12.84
CA THR A 398 5.51 -3.91 12.59
C THR A 398 4.72 -4.64 11.52
N THR A 399 3.41 -4.74 11.72
CA THR A 399 2.50 -5.15 10.64
C THR A 399 1.82 -3.93 10.06
N TYR A 400 1.81 -3.85 8.74
CA TYR A 400 1.28 -2.77 7.93
C TYR A 400 0.01 -3.26 7.25
N ILE A 401 -1.12 -2.60 7.53
CA ILE A 401 -2.39 -2.90 6.88
C ILE A 401 -2.80 -1.69 6.06
N ASN A 402 -2.89 -1.88 4.74
CA ASN A 402 -3.70 -1.03 3.89
C ASN A 402 -5.12 -1.61 3.85
N ALA A 403 -6.08 -0.89 4.43
CA ALA A 403 -7.46 -1.33 4.59
C ALA A 403 -8.44 -0.61 3.65
N SER A 404 -7.98 -0.11 2.50
CA SER A 404 -8.85 0.53 1.52
C SER A 404 -10.02 -0.36 1.12
N THR A 405 -11.23 0.15 1.35
CA THR A 405 -12.51 -0.53 1.08
C THR A 405 -12.89 -0.43 -0.39
N CYS A 406 -12.80 0.79 -0.91
CA CYS A 406 -13.16 1.05 -2.28
C CYS A 406 -12.08 0.56 -3.22
N THR A 407 -12.52 0.16 -4.41
CA THR A 407 -11.64 -0.26 -5.50
C THR A 407 -11.72 0.77 -6.62
N ASP A 408 -10.67 0.83 -7.43
CA ASP A 408 -10.49 1.72 -8.59
C ASP A 408 -11.45 1.51 -9.79
N ASN A 409 -12.61 0.89 -9.59
CA ASN A 409 -13.53 0.49 -10.67
C ASN A 409 -14.59 1.53 -11.01
#